data_AF-A0AAE1ATA2-F1
#
_entry.id   AF-A0AAE1ATA2-F1
#
_cell.length_a   1.000
_cell.length_b   1.000
_cell.length_c   1.000
_cell.angle_alpha   90.00
_cell.angle_beta   90.00
_cell.angle_gamma   90.00
#
_symmetry.space_group_name_H-M   'P 1'
#
loop_
_entity.id
_entity.type
_entity.pdbx_description
1 polymer ?
#
loop_
_entity_poly.entity_id
_entity_poly.type
_entity_poly.pdbx_seq_one_letter_code
_entity_poly.pdbx_strand_id
1 'polypeptide(L)'
;MEDSMPKEPSSKKTSVEMEPMMGGAGPEKPNGDSPNSDGGQGVELKQKLSLINGITVIVGSIIGSGIFVSPKGVLMGTGSVGMSLVVWLLSGVYSMIGAYCYAELGTAIVRSGADYAYIFEAFGPFLAFLRLWVECMIVRPCSQAIVALTFAYYVIEPLFPDCDQPDVAVRLLAVICISE
;
A
#
# COMPACT_ATOMS: atom_id res chain seq x y z
N MET A 1 -28.60 -6.32 63.80
CA MET A 1 -29.02 -5.24 62.88
C MET A 1 -27.74 -4.68 62.27
N GLU A 2 -26.97 -5.48 61.53
CA GLU A 2 -27.31 -6.13 60.25
C GLU A 2 -27.72 -5.15 59.16
N ASP A 3 -27.20 -5.44 57.97
CA ASP A 3 -27.36 -4.81 56.65
C ASP A 3 -26.52 -3.54 56.39
N SER A 4 -25.72 -3.42 55.32
CA SER A 4 -25.52 -4.24 54.12
C SER A 4 -24.32 -3.69 53.30
N MET A 5 -23.54 -4.60 52.69
CA MET A 5 -22.47 -4.42 51.68
C MET A 5 -22.98 -3.79 50.35
N PRO A 6 -22.22 -3.64 49.22
CA PRO A 6 -20.77 -3.49 48.95
C PRO A 6 -20.44 -2.51 47.77
N LYS A 7 -19.15 -2.45 47.36
CA LYS A 7 -18.54 -2.11 46.03
C LYS A 7 -17.55 -0.94 46.12
N GLU A 8 -16.38 -0.93 45.51
CA GLU A 8 -15.40 -1.92 45.01
C GLU A 8 -14.07 -1.10 44.91
N PRO A 9 -12.89 -1.74 44.95
CA PRO A 9 -11.63 -1.03 45.05
C PRO A 9 -11.13 -0.49 43.71
N SER A 10 -10.60 0.74 43.74
CA SER A 10 -9.95 1.41 42.62
C SER A 10 -8.81 0.57 42.04
N SER A 11 -8.94 0.31 40.74
CA SER A 11 -8.07 -0.49 39.88
C SER A 11 -6.61 -0.05 39.88
N LYS A 12 -5.76 -1.07 39.77
CA LYS A 12 -4.30 -1.06 39.72
C LYS A 12 -3.75 -0.18 38.60
N LYS A 13 -2.68 0.56 38.94
CA LYS A 13 -1.69 1.10 38.02
C LYS A 13 -1.15 -0.03 37.14
N THR A 14 -1.35 0.09 35.82
CA THR A 14 -0.60 -0.68 34.83
C THR A 14 0.43 0.27 34.22
N SER A 15 1.64 0.18 34.75
CA SER A 15 2.85 0.72 34.14
C SER A 15 3.09 -0.04 32.83
N VAL A 16 3.04 0.66 31.70
CA VAL A 16 3.39 0.10 30.40
C VAL A 16 4.92 0.09 30.33
N GLU A 17 5.51 -1.07 30.61
CA GLU A 17 6.92 -1.36 30.36
C GLU A 17 7.11 -1.61 28.85
N MET A 18 7.88 -0.73 28.19
CA MET A 18 8.38 -0.93 26.84
C MET A 18 9.63 -1.82 26.92
N GLU A 19 9.50 -3.10 26.55
CA GLU A 19 10.67 -3.94 26.30
C GLU A 19 11.20 -3.73 24.87
N PRO A 20 12.50 -3.46 24.67
CA PRO A 20 13.13 -3.44 23.36
C PRO A 20 13.52 -4.88 22.97
N MET A 21 13.12 -5.32 21.78
CA MET A 21 13.59 -6.60 21.23
C MET A 21 15.03 -6.46 20.72
N MET A 22 15.99 -6.85 21.55
CA MET A 22 17.40 -6.98 21.21
C MET A 22 17.69 -8.46 20.86
N GLY A 23 18.00 -8.74 19.59
CA GLY A 23 18.41 -10.07 19.13
C GLY A 23 19.84 -10.40 19.57
N GLY A 24 19.98 -11.42 20.42
CA GLY A 24 21.27 -11.94 20.87
C GLY A 24 21.75 -13.12 20.03
N ALA A 25 22.98 -13.02 19.53
CA ALA A 25 23.74 -14.14 18.95
C ALA A 25 24.50 -14.91 20.05
N GLY A 26 24.51 -16.25 19.99
CA GLY A 26 25.36 -17.12 20.83
C GLY A 26 25.06 -18.63 20.63
N PRO A 27 26.03 -19.54 20.84
CA PRO A 27 26.32 -20.64 19.91
C PRO A 27 25.76 -22.04 20.27
N GLU A 28 25.69 -22.88 19.22
CA GLU A 28 25.35 -24.32 19.17
C GLU A 28 26.11 -25.23 20.17
N LYS A 29 25.39 -26.22 20.76
CA LYS A 29 25.91 -27.57 21.10
C LYS A 29 24.79 -28.64 21.02
N PRO A 30 25.11 -29.91 20.68
CA PRO A 30 24.12 -30.93 20.31
C PRO A 30 23.81 -31.97 21.42
N ASN A 31 22.77 -32.78 21.14
CA ASN A 31 22.35 -34.06 21.72
C ASN A 31 21.36 -34.11 22.90
N GLY A 32 20.32 -34.93 22.73
CA GLY A 32 19.54 -35.57 23.80
C GLY A 32 18.11 -35.96 23.38
N ASP A 33 17.88 -37.27 23.18
CA ASP A 33 16.59 -37.92 22.89
C ASP A 33 15.50 -37.67 23.94
N SER A 34 14.23 -37.55 23.49
CA SER A 34 13.04 -38.31 23.97
C SER A 34 11.70 -37.54 23.77
N PRO A 35 10.56 -38.24 23.71
CA PRO A 35 9.42 -37.86 22.89
C PRO A 35 8.29 -37.15 23.64
N ASN A 36 7.41 -36.55 22.83
CA ASN A 36 6.04 -36.16 23.13
C ASN A 36 5.83 -34.81 23.84
N SER A 37 5.42 -33.82 23.06
CA SER A 37 4.59 -32.71 23.53
C SER A 37 3.71 -32.27 22.36
N ASP A 38 2.42 -32.56 22.47
CA ASP A 38 1.35 -31.99 21.65
C ASP A 38 1.24 -30.49 21.98
N GLY A 39 2.25 -29.74 21.55
CA GLY A 39 2.33 -28.30 21.69
C GLY A 39 1.82 -27.68 20.41
N GLY A 40 0.72 -26.94 20.50
CA GLY A 40 0.07 -26.26 19.38
C GLY A 40 1.10 -25.66 18.44
N GLN A 41 1.17 -26.24 17.23
CA GLN A 41 2.01 -25.74 16.16
C GLN A 41 1.53 -24.33 15.84
N GLY A 42 2.20 -23.33 16.43
CA GLY A 42 2.22 -22.00 15.85
C GLY A 42 2.66 -22.20 14.41
N VAL A 43 1.75 -21.94 13.47
CA VAL A 43 2.05 -21.98 12.04
C VAL A 43 3.05 -20.85 11.78
N GLU A 44 4.33 -21.14 11.94
CA GLU A 44 5.39 -20.22 11.64
C GLU A 44 5.59 -20.24 10.12
N LEU A 45 5.01 -19.24 9.46
CA LEU A 45 5.18 -19.05 8.03
C LEU A 45 6.66 -18.80 7.76
N LYS A 46 7.36 -19.80 7.20
CA LYS A 46 8.70 -19.62 6.66
C LYS A 46 8.65 -18.48 5.65
N GLN A 47 9.15 -17.31 6.06
CA GLN A 47 9.12 -16.09 5.26
C GLN A 47 10.19 -16.18 4.17
N LYS A 48 9.97 -17.04 3.17
CA LYS A 48 10.85 -17.20 2.01
C LYS A 48 10.26 -16.45 0.83
N LEU A 49 10.40 -15.13 0.85
CA LEU A 49 10.25 -14.32 -0.36
C LEU A 49 11.47 -14.60 -1.25
N SER A 50 11.28 -15.48 -2.24
CA SER A 50 12.29 -15.71 -3.29
C SER A 50 12.42 -14.46 -4.17
N LEU A 51 13.62 -14.20 -4.70
CA LEU A 51 13.90 -13.07 -5.61
C LEU A 51 12.89 -13.01 -6.76
N ILE A 52 12.60 -14.15 -7.40
CA ILE A 52 11.68 -14.25 -8.53
C ILE A 52 10.24 -13.90 -8.11
N ASN A 53 9.83 -14.34 -6.91
CA ASN A 53 8.50 -14.02 -6.38
C ASN A 53 8.40 -12.52 -6.05
N GLY A 54 9.45 -11.92 -5.50
CA GLY A 54 9.51 -10.48 -5.25
C GLY A 54 9.42 -9.66 -6.53
N ILE A 55 10.21 -10.00 -7.55
CA ILE A 55 10.18 -9.31 -8.86
C ILE A 55 8.79 -9.42 -9.48
N THR A 56 8.19 -10.62 -9.49
CA THR A 56 6.85 -10.82 -10.06
C THR A 56 5.79 -9.97 -9.34
N VAL A 57 5.84 -9.87 -8.02
CA VAL A 57 4.90 -9.04 -7.24
C VAL A 57 5.08 -7.56 -7.56
N ILE A 58 6.32 -7.08 -7.68
CA ILE A 58 6.60 -5.68 -8.03
C ILE A 58 6.14 -5.36 -9.46
N VAL A 59 6.42 -6.23 -10.42
CA VAL A 59 5.97 -6.04 -11.81
C VAL A 59 4.44 -6.05 -11.89
N GLY A 60 3.79 -6.97 -11.17
CA GLY A 60 2.33 -7.07 -11.12
C GLY A 60 1.65 -5.88 -10.43
N SER A 61 2.32 -5.21 -9.49
CA SER A 61 1.78 -4.02 -8.83
C SER A 61 2.01 -2.73 -9.64
N ILE A 62 3.06 -2.66 -10.45
CA ILE A 62 3.36 -1.51 -11.32
C ILE A 62 2.49 -1.50 -12.57
N ILE A 63 2.28 -2.67 -13.21
CA ILE A 63 1.47 -2.76 -14.44
C ILE A 63 -0.02 -2.73 -14.07
N GLY A 64 -0.65 -1.57 -14.23
CA GLY A 64 -2.08 -1.36 -14.01
C GLY A 64 -2.88 -0.99 -15.26
N SER A 65 -4.16 -0.65 -15.07
CA SER A 65 -5.09 -0.23 -16.14
C SER A 65 -4.72 1.12 -16.80
N GLY A 66 -3.77 1.87 -16.23
CA GLY A 66 -3.31 3.14 -16.78
C GLY A 66 -2.74 3.04 -18.20
N ILE A 67 -2.21 1.88 -18.60
CA ILE A 67 -1.64 1.68 -19.95
C ILE A 67 -2.67 1.87 -21.07
N PHE A 68 -3.97 1.72 -20.79
CA PHE A 68 -5.01 1.93 -21.79
C PHE A 68 -5.29 3.42 -22.01
N VAL A 69 -5.20 4.23 -20.95
CA VAL A 69 -5.53 5.67 -20.99
C VAL A 69 -4.33 6.54 -21.35
N SER A 70 -3.16 6.23 -20.78
CA SER A 70 -1.97 7.08 -20.88
C SER A 70 -1.47 7.33 -22.31
N PRO A 71 -1.49 6.38 -23.27
CA PRO A 71 -0.99 6.62 -24.63
C PRO A 71 -1.75 7.73 -25.37
N LYS A 72 -3.09 7.78 -25.22
CA LYS A 72 -3.93 8.82 -25.83
C LYS A 72 -3.58 10.20 -25.26
N GLY A 73 -3.42 10.30 -23.94
CA GLY A 73 -3.03 11.55 -23.28
C GLY A 73 -1.63 12.04 -23.68
N VAL A 74 -0.63 11.15 -23.71
CA VAL A 74 0.74 11.52 -24.10
C VAL A 74 0.80 11.93 -25.57
N LEU A 75 0.12 11.22 -26.47
CA LEU A 75 0.12 11.55 -27.90
C LEU A 75 -0.56 12.89 -28.17
N MET A 76 -1.68 13.18 -27.50
CA MET A 76 -2.33 14.49 -27.60
C MET A 76 -1.45 15.63 -27.07
N GLY A 77 -0.66 15.39 -26.02
CA GLY A 77 0.24 16.39 -25.44
C GLY A 77 1.53 16.63 -26.24
N THR A 78 2.02 15.63 -26.97
CA THR A 78 3.28 15.72 -27.73
C THR A 78 3.08 15.95 -29.23
N GLY A 79 1.91 15.65 -29.79
CA GLY A 79 1.56 15.86 -31.20
C GLY A 79 2.31 14.99 -32.22
N SER A 80 3.35 14.26 -31.80
CA SER A 80 4.17 13.38 -32.64
C SER A 80 4.53 12.09 -31.91
N VAL A 81 4.48 10.97 -32.64
CA VAL A 81 4.79 9.64 -32.12
C VAL A 81 6.25 9.51 -31.66
N GLY A 82 7.19 10.20 -32.32
CA GLY A 82 8.59 10.19 -31.91
C GLY A 82 8.79 10.84 -30.54
N MET A 83 8.10 11.96 -30.29
CA MET A 83 8.17 12.68 -29.01
C MET A 83 7.44 11.92 -27.89
N SER A 84 6.34 11.22 -28.20
CA SER A 84 5.63 10.41 -27.19
C SER A 84 6.49 9.25 -26.66
N LEU A 85 7.29 8.59 -27.53
CA LEU A 85 8.23 7.55 -27.12
C LEU A 85 9.35 8.08 -26.22
N VAL A 86 9.86 9.29 -26.50
CA VAL A 86 10.86 9.94 -25.64
C VAL A 86 10.28 10.24 -24.26
N VAL A 87 9.04 10.76 -24.18
CA VAL A 87 8.36 11.01 -22.90
C VAL A 87 8.18 9.72 -22.10
N TRP A 88 7.83 8.62 -22.76
CA TRP A 88 7.73 7.30 -22.14
C TRP A 88 9.07 6.80 -21.58
N LEU A 89 10.16 6.99 -22.32
CA LEU A 89 11.50 6.63 -21.83
C LEU A 89 11.92 7.50 -20.64
N LEU A 90 11.67 8.81 -20.72
CA LEU A 90 12.01 9.74 -19.65
C LEU A 90 11.21 9.46 -18.37
N SER A 91 9.92 9.14 -18.46
CA SER A 91 9.11 8.77 -17.29
C SER A 91 9.59 7.45 -16.67
N GLY A 92 10.01 6.48 -17.49
CA GLY A 92 10.61 5.23 -17.03
C GLY A 92 11.92 5.46 -16.25
N VAL A 93 12.83 6.27 -16.80
CA VAL A 93 14.09 6.61 -16.11
C VAL A 93 13.83 7.40 -14.82
N TYR A 94 12.90 8.36 -14.84
CA TYR A 94 12.52 9.11 -13.65
C TYR A 94 11.95 8.20 -12.54
N SER A 95 11.11 7.24 -12.92
CA SER A 95 10.58 6.23 -12.00
C SER A 95 11.67 5.33 -11.41
N MET A 96 12.65 4.92 -12.22
CA MET A 96 13.80 4.13 -11.73
C MET A 96 14.62 4.88 -10.68
N ILE A 97 14.90 6.17 -10.89
CA ILE A 97 15.64 6.98 -9.92
C ILE A 97 14.87 7.06 -8.60
N GLY A 98 13.55 7.30 -8.65
CA GLY A 98 12.69 7.28 -7.47
C GLY A 98 12.71 5.94 -6.74
N ALA A 99 12.60 4.83 -7.48
CA ALA A 99 12.67 3.48 -6.93
C ALA A 99 14.00 3.20 -6.21
N TYR A 100 15.13 3.67 -6.75
CA TYR A 100 16.43 3.56 -6.09
C TYR A 100 16.47 4.34 -4.77
N CYS A 101 16.00 5.59 -4.76
CA CYS A 101 15.94 6.38 -3.53
C CYS A 101 15.05 5.71 -2.47
N TYR A 102 13.91 5.15 -2.88
CA TYR A 102 13.03 4.40 -2.00
C TYR A 102 13.63 3.07 -1.53
N ALA A 103 14.46 2.41 -2.35
CA ALA A 103 15.17 1.20 -1.96
C ALA A 103 16.19 1.49 -0.84
N GLU A 104 16.98 2.57 -0.96
CA GLU A 104 17.92 3.01 0.08
C GLU A 104 17.19 3.38 1.39
N LEU A 105 16.05 4.06 1.28
CA LEU A 105 15.25 4.41 2.45
C LEU A 105 14.62 3.18 3.11
N GLY A 106 14.19 2.21 2.31
CA GLY A 106 13.62 0.94 2.77
C GLY A 106 14.63 0.00 3.42
N THR A 107 15.91 0.08 3.05
CA THR A 107 16.99 -0.67 3.73
C THR A 107 17.48 0.06 4.98
N ALA A 108 17.43 1.39 5.01
CA ALA A 108 17.83 2.19 6.18
C ALA A 108 16.81 2.12 7.34
N ILE A 109 15.50 2.21 7.04
CA ILE A 109 14.44 2.25 8.05
C ILE A 109 13.56 1.00 7.93
N VAL A 110 13.90 -0.04 8.70
CA VAL A 110 13.17 -1.32 8.71
C VAL A 110 12.02 -1.29 9.72
N ARG A 111 11.05 -0.39 9.51
CA ARG A 111 9.83 -0.25 10.31
C ARG A 111 8.60 -0.46 9.44
N SER A 112 7.58 -1.12 9.99
CA SER A 112 6.30 -1.30 9.31
C SER A 112 5.59 0.05 9.15
N GLY A 113 5.14 0.38 7.93
CA GLY A 113 4.41 1.62 7.64
C GLY A 113 4.85 2.39 6.40
N ALA A 114 5.92 1.94 5.71
CA ALA A 114 6.43 2.55 4.47
C ALA A 114 6.55 4.08 4.58
N ASP A 115 5.88 4.83 3.69
CA ASP A 115 5.90 6.30 3.64
C ASP A 115 5.63 6.96 4.99
N TYR A 116 4.67 6.43 5.77
CA TYR A 116 4.34 6.99 7.09
C TYR A 116 5.50 6.82 8.07
N ALA A 117 6.13 5.64 8.09
CA ALA A 117 7.23 5.34 8.99
C ALA A 117 8.47 6.19 8.66
N TYR A 118 8.74 6.43 7.37
CA TYR A 118 9.86 7.28 6.94
C TYR A 118 9.70 8.74 7.39
N ILE A 119 8.49 9.28 7.24
CA ILE A 119 8.20 10.68 7.63
C ILE A 119 8.12 10.82 9.15
N PHE A 120 7.63 9.79 9.84
CA PHE A 120 7.60 9.78 11.30
C PHE A 120 9.00 9.87 11.91
N GLU A 121 9.96 9.09 11.38
CA GLU A 121 11.34 9.10 11.85
C GLU A 121 12.07 10.41 11.52
N ALA A 122 11.83 10.99 10.34
CA ALA A 122 12.53 12.19 9.89
C ALA A 122 11.95 13.51 10.43
N PHE A 123 10.62 13.62 10.55
CA PHE A 123 9.91 14.87 10.79
C PHE A 123 8.97 14.85 12.01
N GLY A 124 8.84 13.70 12.68
CA GLY A 124 8.02 13.54 13.87
C GLY A 124 6.54 13.26 13.63
N PRO A 125 5.74 13.14 14.70
CA PRO A 125 4.39 12.58 14.66
C PRO A 125 3.36 13.45 13.92
N PHE A 126 3.48 14.78 13.97
CA PHE A 126 2.50 15.68 13.37
C PHE A 126 2.52 15.64 11.83
N LEU A 127 3.71 15.69 11.23
CA LEU A 127 3.87 15.63 9.77
C LEU A 127 3.54 14.23 9.22
N ALA A 128 3.84 13.18 9.98
CA ALA A 128 3.44 11.82 9.63
C ALA A 128 1.91 11.68 9.60
N PHE A 129 1.20 12.24 10.59
CA PHE A 129 -0.27 12.27 10.60
C PHE A 129 -0.83 13.05 9.40
N LEU A 130 -0.28 14.23 9.09
CA LEU A 130 -0.74 15.04 7.96
C LEU A 130 -0.57 14.29 6.62
N ARG A 131 0.55 13.61 6.43
CA ARG A 131 0.79 12.79 5.22
C ARG A 131 -0.26 11.69 5.08
N LEU A 132 -0.55 10.97 6.18
CA LEU A 132 -1.56 9.91 6.19
C LEU A 132 -2.97 10.47 5.98
N TRP A 133 -3.26 11.62 6.57
CA TRP A 133 -4.53 12.33 6.39
C TRP A 133 -4.78 12.68 4.92
N VAL A 134 -3.80 13.30 4.26
CA VAL A 134 -3.88 13.65 2.83
C VAL A 134 -3.96 12.40 1.95
N GLU A 135 -3.23 11.34 2.29
CA GLU A 135 -3.31 10.06 1.59
C GLU A 135 -4.74 9.51 1.63
N CYS A 136 -5.34 9.44 2.81
CA CYS A 136 -6.66 8.86 3.02
C CYS A 136 -7.78 9.73 2.44
N MET A 137 -7.72 11.05 2.62
CA MET A 137 -8.81 11.96 2.22
C MET A 137 -8.75 12.37 0.75
N ILE A 138 -7.58 12.36 0.12
CA ILE A 138 -7.40 12.89 -1.24
C ILE A 138 -6.88 11.80 -2.17
N VAL A 139 -5.71 11.24 -1.89
CA VAL A 139 -5.01 10.37 -2.86
C VAL A 139 -5.81 9.09 -3.16
N ARG A 140 -6.26 8.39 -2.11
CA ARG A 140 -7.03 7.14 -2.25
C ARG A 140 -8.36 7.32 -2.99
N PRO A 141 -9.25 8.25 -2.60
CA PRO A 141 -10.50 8.45 -3.32
C PRO A 141 -10.30 8.97 -4.74
N CYS A 142 -9.33 9.87 -4.98
CA CYS A 142 -9.03 10.33 -6.33
C CYS A 142 -8.55 9.18 -7.24
N SER A 143 -7.70 8.29 -6.72
CA SER A 143 -7.23 7.13 -7.48
C SER A 143 -8.39 6.21 -7.87
N GLN A 144 -9.30 5.91 -6.92
CA GLN A 144 -10.46 5.07 -7.20
C GLN A 144 -11.41 5.75 -8.20
N ALA A 145 -11.62 7.05 -8.07
CA ALA A 145 -12.47 7.82 -8.98
C ALA A 145 -11.94 7.81 -10.42
N ILE A 146 -10.63 7.97 -10.61
CA ILE A 146 -10.02 7.92 -11.95
C ILE A 146 -10.21 6.55 -12.60
N VAL A 147 -10.01 5.47 -11.83
CA VAL A 147 -10.19 4.10 -12.34
C VAL A 147 -11.65 3.82 -12.68
N ALA A 148 -12.59 4.21 -11.82
CA ALA A 148 -14.03 4.05 -12.05
C ALA A 148 -14.51 4.84 -13.28
N LEU A 149 -14.05 6.09 -13.42
CA LEU A 149 -14.36 6.93 -14.57
C LEU A 149 -13.80 6.33 -15.86
N THR A 150 -12.55 5.87 -15.83
CA THR A 150 -11.91 5.19 -16.95
C THR A 150 -12.70 3.95 -17.36
N PHE A 151 -13.09 3.11 -16.40
CA PHE A 151 -13.89 1.93 -16.65
C PHE A 151 -15.24 2.29 -17.31
N ALA A 152 -15.94 3.29 -16.77
CA ALA A 152 -17.20 3.76 -17.34
C ALA A 152 -17.05 4.25 -18.79
N TYR A 153 -15.99 5.00 -19.11
CA TYR A 153 -15.69 5.43 -20.48
C TYR A 153 -15.46 4.23 -21.40
N TYR A 154 -14.64 3.26 -21.01
CA TYR A 154 -14.36 2.08 -21.85
C TYR A 154 -15.56 1.17 -22.06
N VAL A 155 -16.48 1.06 -21.10
CA VAL A 155 -17.69 0.22 -21.24
C VAL A 155 -18.75 0.87 -22.14
N ILE A 156 -18.85 2.21 -22.11
CA ILE A 156 -19.84 2.95 -22.91
C ILE A 156 -19.38 3.15 -24.36
N GLU A 157 -18.07 3.19 -24.61
CA GLU A 157 -17.49 3.37 -25.96
C GLU A 157 -18.05 2.40 -27.02
N PRO A 158 -18.18 1.07 -26.80
CA PRO A 158 -18.78 0.16 -27.78
C PRO A 158 -20.31 0.28 -27.93
N LEU A 159 -21.02 0.87 -26.95
CA LEU A 159 -22.48 1.01 -27.00
C LEU A 159 -22.94 2.20 -27.85
N PHE A 160 -22.07 3.20 -28.03
CA PHE A 160 -22.33 4.40 -28.82
C PHE A 160 -21.17 4.68 -29.79
N PRO A 161 -21.01 3.86 -30.86
CA PRO A 161 -19.91 4.02 -31.81
C PRO A 161 -20.01 5.27 -32.70
N ASP A 162 -21.21 5.79 -32.95
CA ASP A 162 -21.46 6.90 -33.90
C ASP A 162 -21.95 8.21 -33.23
N CYS A 163 -22.06 8.24 -31.90
CA CYS A 163 -22.52 9.41 -31.13
C CYS A 163 -21.46 9.85 -30.11
N ASP A 164 -21.43 11.16 -29.82
CA ASP A 164 -20.70 11.67 -28.64
C ASP A 164 -21.24 10.99 -27.38
N GLN A 165 -20.33 10.40 -26.58
CA GLN A 165 -20.75 9.74 -25.35
C GLN A 165 -21.43 10.75 -24.41
N PRO A 166 -22.68 10.51 -23.97
CA PRO A 166 -23.35 11.43 -23.07
C PRO A 166 -22.60 11.47 -21.73
N ASP A 167 -22.00 12.61 -21.40
CA ASP A 167 -21.25 12.83 -20.15
C ASP A 167 -22.04 12.42 -18.90
N VAL A 168 -23.37 12.57 -18.96
CA VAL A 168 -24.28 12.18 -17.87
C VAL A 168 -24.24 10.66 -17.63
N ALA A 169 -24.23 9.85 -18.69
CA ALA A 169 -24.20 8.39 -18.55
C ALA A 169 -22.87 7.92 -17.97
N VAL A 170 -21.75 8.48 -18.43
CA VAL A 170 -20.41 8.16 -17.90
C VAL A 170 -20.31 8.55 -16.43
N ARG A 171 -20.80 9.74 -16.06
CA ARG A 171 -20.79 10.21 -14.66
C ARG A 171 -21.68 9.37 -13.76
N LEU A 172 -22.88 8.99 -14.19
CA LEU A 172 -23.78 8.14 -13.40
C LEU A 172 -23.19 6.75 -13.19
N LEU A 173 -22.61 6.15 -14.23
CA LEU A 173 -22.00 4.83 -14.15
C LEU A 173 -20.73 4.87 -13.27
N ALA A 174 -19.92 5.92 -13.37
CA ALA A 174 -18.78 6.13 -12.47
C ALA A 174 -19.20 6.30 -11.01
N VAL A 175 -20.29 7.03 -10.73
CA VAL A 175 -20.83 7.19 -9.37
C VAL A 175 -21.30 5.86 -8.80
N ILE A 176 -22.00 5.04 -9.61
CA ILE A 176 -22.43 3.69 -9.21
C ILE A 176 -21.22 2.80 -8.89
N CYS A 177 -20.18 2.84 -9.73
CA CYS A 177 -18.96 2.06 -9.50
C CYS A 177 -18.15 2.48 -8.27
N ILE A 178 -18.27 3.74 -7.82
CA ILE A 178 -17.61 4.22 -6.60
C ILE A 178 -18.47 3.93 -5.35
N SER A 179 -19.79 3.75 -5.51
CA SER A 179 -20.72 3.53 -4.41
C SER A 179 -20.81 2.07 -3.92
N GLU A 180 -20.32 1.11 -4.70
CA GLU A 180 -20.19 -0.31 -4.34
C GLU A 180 -18.80 -0.61 -3.78
#